data_AF-A0A2S4V5A2-F1
#
_entry.id   AF-A0A2S4V5A2-F1
#
_cell.length_a   1.000
_cell.length_b   1.000
_cell.length_c   1.000
_cell.angle_alpha   90.00
_cell.angle_beta   90.00
_cell.angle_gamma   90.00
#
_symmetry.space_group_name_H-M   'P 1'
#
loop_
_entity.id
_entity.type
_entity.pdbx_description
1 polymer ?
#
loop_
_entity_poly.entity_id
_entity_poly.type
_entity_poly.pdbx_seq_one_letter_code
_entity_poly.pdbx_strand_id
1 'polypeptide(L)'
;MFFLTWAFVFFGTFLTLVIETPAIPTGARLTKQMESAEVNGGKDAMGSKIFTHEALEDMAAKPEGSGLTLMEFHERAGRVMGVDPKHMDRFVNAYLGLLTHQDIGREKVELQGLYKDHLKWVQSNKGIKDKGVQVLEELIEKINKDPEKSQVKEEITLVGYFLNKVDETVFPAEEQTEFLCWKTAQIWRSRYKDTEKLDILDLLDEYMGWARKHSRLEDTVYVKEWVNGNGDPKKNETIMRLVEGLKRPSETADAK
;
A
#
# COMPACT_ATOMS: atom_id res chain seq x y z
N MET A 1 -21.94 -14.60 -2.84
CA MET A 1 -21.93 -14.05 -4.21
C MET A 1 -21.73 -12.55 -4.10
N PHE A 2 -20.46 -12.12 -3.95
CA PHE A 2 -20.08 -10.70 -3.91
C PHE A 2 -19.16 -10.45 -5.11
N PHE A 3 -19.75 -9.98 -6.19
CA PHE A 3 -19.01 -9.45 -7.33
C PHE A 3 -18.48 -8.07 -6.91
N LEU A 4 -17.24 -8.04 -6.42
CA LEU A 4 -16.54 -6.81 -6.08
C LEU A 4 -16.03 -6.16 -7.38
N THR A 5 -16.86 -5.29 -7.96
CA THR A 5 -16.52 -4.30 -8.99
C THR A 5 -15.48 -3.31 -8.45
N TRP A 6 -14.19 -3.65 -8.57
CA TRP A 6 -13.07 -2.79 -8.13
C TRP A 6 -12.31 -2.12 -9.27
N ALA A 7 -12.82 -2.19 -10.51
CA ALA A 7 -12.14 -1.61 -11.66
C ALA A 7 -12.58 -0.17 -12.00
N PHE A 8 -13.51 0.45 -11.26
CA PHE A 8 -14.07 1.75 -11.68
C PHE A 8 -14.25 2.83 -10.59
N VAL A 9 -13.80 2.61 -9.35
CA VAL A 9 -14.08 3.58 -8.27
C VAL A 9 -12.96 4.62 -8.07
N PHE A 10 -11.72 4.38 -8.52
CA PHE A 10 -10.62 5.30 -8.22
C PHE A 10 -10.72 6.69 -8.89
N PHE A 11 -11.44 6.83 -10.02
CA PHE A 11 -11.68 8.12 -10.67
C PHE A 11 -13.13 8.64 -10.54
N GLY A 12 -14.09 7.80 -10.15
CA GLY A 12 -15.51 8.16 -10.08
C GLY A 12 -15.90 9.02 -8.86
N THR A 13 -15.11 8.99 -7.78
CA THR A 13 -15.38 9.75 -6.54
C THR A 13 -14.57 11.05 -6.44
N PHE A 14 -14.06 11.57 -7.57
CA PHE A 14 -13.40 12.89 -7.63
C PHE A 14 -14.30 14.04 -8.10
N LEU A 15 -15.57 13.78 -8.42
CA LEU A 15 -16.53 14.82 -8.80
C LEU A 15 -17.80 14.78 -7.93
N THR A 16 -18.20 15.95 -7.43
CA THR A 16 -19.39 16.29 -6.61
C THR A 16 -19.17 16.17 -5.07
N LEU A 17 -19.49 17.14 -4.22
CA LEU A 17 -20.16 18.44 -4.37
C LEU A 17 -19.81 19.31 -3.14
N VAL A 18 -19.52 20.60 -3.35
CA VAL A 18 -19.52 21.64 -2.31
C VAL A 18 -20.98 21.89 -1.90
N ILE A 19 -21.34 21.69 -0.62
CA ILE A 19 -22.48 22.35 0.03
C ILE A 19 -22.12 22.68 1.49
N GLU A 20 -22.44 23.90 1.89
CA GLU A 20 -22.26 24.51 3.21
C GLU A 20 -23.11 23.85 4.33
N THR A 21 -22.52 23.80 5.53
CA THR A 21 -22.99 23.72 6.96
C THR A 21 -24.51 23.71 7.31
N PRO A 22 -24.98 23.09 8.44
CA PRO A 22 -24.58 23.50 9.83
C PRO A 22 -24.56 22.46 11.00
N ALA A 23 -23.84 22.87 12.06
CA ALA A 23 -23.81 22.54 13.51
C ALA A 23 -24.53 21.30 14.14
N ILE A 24 -23.72 20.38 14.72
CA ILE A 24 -23.59 19.84 16.13
C ILE A 24 -24.90 19.84 17.02
N PRO A 25 -25.28 18.80 17.83
CA PRO A 25 -24.43 18.22 18.89
C PRO A 25 -24.57 16.74 19.40
N THR A 26 -23.43 16.25 19.92
CA THR A 26 -23.16 15.33 21.07
C THR A 26 -23.83 13.96 21.22
N GLY A 27 -22.99 12.93 21.35
CA GLY A 27 -23.25 11.67 22.06
C GLY A 27 -21.94 10.91 22.33
N ALA A 28 -21.52 10.84 23.58
CA ALA A 28 -20.19 10.45 24.03
C ALA A 28 -19.85 8.95 23.91
N ARG A 29 -18.57 8.65 23.60
CA ARG A 29 -17.72 7.71 24.36
C ARG A 29 -16.24 7.86 24.00
N LEU A 30 -15.59 8.81 24.67
CA LEU A 30 -14.15 8.81 24.93
C LEU A 30 -13.91 8.00 26.21
N THR A 31 -13.01 7.01 26.17
CA THR A 31 -11.85 6.85 27.06
C THR A 31 -11.26 5.44 26.97
N LYS A 32 -10.04 5.34 26.40
CA LYS A 32 -8.94 4.56 27.01
C LYS A 32 -7.59 5.18 26.57
N GLN A 33 -7.05 6.04 27.43
CA GLN A 33 -5.67 6.55 27.41
C GLN A 33 -4.68 5.36 27.52
N MET A 34 -3.60 5.28 26.74
CA MET A 34 -2.35 6.06 26.80
C MET A 34 -1.55 5.77 28.08
N GLU A 35 -0.51 4.94 27.94
CA GLU A 35 0.61 4.90 28.89
C GLU A 35 1.89 5.40 28.22
N SER A 36 2.65 6.12 29.05
CA SER A 36 3.79 6.98 28.80
C SER A 36 5.10 6.21 28.66
N ALA A 37 5.99 6.71 27.80
CA ALA A 37 7.42 6.69 28.06
C ALA A 37 8.07 7.94 27.42
N GLU A 38 8.20 9.01 28.20
CA GLU A 38 9.18 10.06 27.93
C GLU A 38 10.51 9.75 28.62
N VAL A 39 11.56 10.36 28.06
CA VAL A 39 12.90 10.62 28.61
C VAL A 39 13.98 9.60 28.27
N ASN A 40 14.55 9.74 27.07
CA ASN A 40 15.92 10.24 26.96
C ASN A 40 16.20 10.80 25.55
N GLY A 41 16.79 11.99 25.50
CA GLY A 41 17.03 12.75 24.29
C GLY A 41 17.95 12.05 23.30
N GLY A 42 17.51 12.00 22.04
CA GLY A 42 18.30 11.58 20.90
C GLY A 42 17.41 11.41 19.68
N LYS A 43 17.47 12.37 18.75
CA LYS A 43 16.96 12.35 17.36
C LYS A 43 15.80 11.38 17.08
N ASP A 44 14.61 11.94 16.88
CA ASP A 44 13.41 11.32 16.30
C ASP A 44 13.66 9.96 15.62
N ALA A 45 13.26 8.89 16.31
CA ALA A 45 13.25 7.54 15.76
C ALA A 45 12.14 7.42 14.70
N MET A 46 12.41 7.95 13.50
CA MET A 46 11.66 7.63 12.28
C MET A 46 11.46 6.11 12.20
N GLY A 47 10.21 5.65 12.02
CA GLY A 47 9.89 4.23 11.84
C GLY A 47 9.74 3.38 13.10
N SER A 48 9.42 3.97 14.27
CA SER A 48 9.25 3.21 15.52
C SER A 48 7.79 2.86 15.88
N LYS A 49 6.81 3.52 15.24
CA LYS A 49 5.38 3.34 15.57
C LYS A 49 4.78 2.14 14.83
N ILE A 50 3.88 1.42 15.48
CA ILE A 50 3.00 0.44 14.83
C ILE A 50 1.85 1.19 14.17
N PHE A 51 1.56 0.85 12.93
CA PHE A 51 0.43 1.41 12.20
C PHE A 51 -0.87 0.75 12.65
N THR A 52 -1.85 1.59 12.97
CA THR A 52 -3.21 1.22 13.34
C THR A 52 -4.18 1.99 12.45
N HIS A 53 -5.25 1.34 12.01
CA HIS A 53 -6.27 1.95 11.17
C HIS A 53 -7.60 1.23 11.40
N GLU A 54 -8.73 1.93 11.38
CA GLU A 54 -10.07 1.35 11.65
C GLU A 54 -10.34 0.10 10.79
N ALA A 55 -10.02 0.19 9.49
CA ALA A 55 -10.17 -0.94 8.57
C ALA A 55 -9.29 -2.18 8.89
N LEU A 56 -8.32 -2.07 9.80
CA LEU A 56 -7.51 -3.21 10.25
C LEU A 56 -8.10 -3.88 11.50
N GLU A 57 -9.03 -3.25 12.22
CA GLU A 57 -9.60 -3.78 13.45
C GLU A 57 -10.33 -5.12 13.21
N ASP A 58 -11.07 -5.21 12.11
CA ASP A 58 -11.78 -6.44 11.71
C ASP A 58 -10.83 -7.55 11.22
N MET A 59 -9.62 -7.19 10.78
CA MET A 59 -8.59 -8.11 10.33
C MET A 59 -7.58 -8.47 11.43
N ALA A 60 -7.74 -7.90 12.63
CA ALA A 60 -6.80 -8.10 13.72
C ALA A 60 -6.77 -9.57 14.14
N ALA A 61 -5.57 -10.12 14.29
CA ALA A 61 -5.40 -11.48 14.74
C ALA A 61 -5.95 -11.64 16.15
N LYS A 62 -6.78 -12.68 16.35
CA LYS A 62 -7.28 -13.02 17.69
C LYS A 62 -6.10 -13.35 18.62
N PRO A 63 -6.22 -13.10 19.95
CA PRO A 63 -5.14 -13.38 20.90
C PRO A 63 -4.61 -14.82 20.87
N GLU A 64 -5.48 -15.77 20.55
CA GLU A 64 -5.17 -17.21 20.44
C GLU A 64 -4.86 -17.64 19.00
N GLY A 65 -5.01 -16.73 18.03
CA GLY A 65 -4.78 -16.95 16.61
C GLY A 65 -3.34 -16.68 16.20
N SER A 66 -2.90 -17.36 15.15
CA SER A 66 -1.62 -17.04 14.50
C SER A 66 -1.82 -15.86 13.56
N GLY A 67 -1.25 -14.70 13.89
CA GLY A 67 -1.22 -13.53 13.03
C GLY A 67 0.17 -13.18 12.54
N LEU A 68 0.22 -12.40 11.46
CA LEU A 68 1.46 -11.85 10.89
C LEU A 68 1.31 -10.34 10.73
N THR A 69 2.36 -9.58 10.95
CA THR A 69 2.41 -8.21 10.44
C THR A 69 2.47 -8.22 8.91
N LEU A 70 2.19 -7.08 8.28
CA LEU A 70 2.24 -6.97 6.82
C LEU A 70 3.63 -7.31 6.26
N MET A 71 4.72 -6.88 6.94
CA MET A 71 6.07 -7.21 6.47
C MET A 71 6.47 -8.66 6.78
N GLU A 72 6.00 -9.25 7.90
CA GLU A 72 6.17 -10.68 8.14
C GLU A 72 5.47 -11.51 7.07
N PHE A 73 4.26 -11.11 6.68
CA PHE A 73 3.54 -11.73 5.57
C PHE A 73 4.31 -11.57 4.27
N HIS A 74 4.75 -10.36 3.91
CA HIS A 74 5.57 -10.12 2.72
C HIS A 74 6.75 -11.10 2.60
N GLU A 75 7.53 -11.25 3.68
CA GLU A 75 8.70 -12.12 3.71
C GLU A 75 8.33 -13.61 3.63
N ARG A 76 7.37 -14.05 4.46
CA ARG A 76 7.00 -15.48 4.55
C ARG A 76 6.23 -15.95 3.32
N ALA A 77 5.26 -15.17 2.87
CA ALA A 77 4.45 -15.45 1.69
C ALA A 77 5.29 -15.53 0.42
N GLY A 78 6.23 -14.59 0.23
CA GLY A 78 7.16 -14.62 -0.90
C GLY A 78 7.96 -15.91 -0.96
N ARG A 79 8.48 -16.39 0.19
CA ARG A 79 9.19 -17.67 0.26
C ARG A 79 8.30 -18.88 0.06
N VAL A 80 7.20 -18.98 0.82
CA VAL A 80 6.34 -20.17 0.82
C VAL A 80 5.66 -20.35 -0.53
N MET A 81 5.24 -19.27 -1.19
CA MET A 81 4.60 -19.34 -2.50
C MET A 81 5.58 -19.28 -3.69
N GLY A 82 6.87 -19.02 -3.45
CA GLY A 82 7.86 -18.85 -4.52
C GLY A 82 7.60 -17.62 -5.40
N VAL A 83 7.09 -16.54 -4.82
CA VAL A 83 6.72 -15.31 -5.53
C VAL A 83 7.90 -14.34 -5.53
N ASP A 84 8.17 -13.70 -6.68
CA ASP A 84 9.20 -12.68 -6.79
C ASP A 84 8.97 -11.57 -5.74
N PRO A 85 10.00 -11.19 -4.94
CA PRO A 85 9.87 -10.12 -3.95
C PRO A 85 9.27 -8.82 -4.49
N LYS A 86 9.53 -8.48 -5.77
CA LYS A 86 8.93 -7.29 -6.40
C LYS A 86 7.41 -7.38 -6.53
N HIS A 87 6.87 -8.59 -6.71
CA HIS A 87 5.43 -8.80 -6.72
C HIS A 87 4.86 -8.68 -5.31
N MET A 88 5.58 -9.14 -4.29
CA MET A 88 5.18 -8.93 -2.90
C MET A 88 5.24 -7.45 -2.50
N ASP A 89 6.25 -6.70 -2.94
CA ASP A 89 6.34 -5.25 -2.74
C ASP A 89 5.15 -4.52 -3.38
N ARG A 90 4.75 -4.92 -4.60
CA ARG A 90 3.57 -4.36 -5.28
C ARG A 90 2.28 -4.65 -4.53
N PHE A 91 2.11 -5.85 -3.99
CA PHE A 91 0.99 -6.16 -3.12
C PHE A 91 0.98 -5.25 -1.89
N VAL A 92 2.10 -5.15 -1.16
CA VAL A 92 2.19 -4.28 0.03
C VAL A 92 1.87 -2.83 -0.31
N ASN A 93 2.37 -2.32 -1.44
CA ASN A 93 2.07 -0.96 -1.87
C ASN A 93 0.58 -0.77 -2.20
N ALA A 94 -0.05 -1.72 -2.88
CA ALA A 94 -1.47 -1.67 -3.19
C ALA A 94 -2.33 -1.73 -1.92
N TYR A 95 -2.00 -2.65 -1.01
CA TYR A 95 -2.67 -2.83 0.27
C TYR A 95 -2.59 -1.57 1.14
N LEU A 96 -1.39 -1.01 1.33
CA LEU A 96 -1.20 0.24 2.08
C LEU A 96 -1.85 1.43 1.38
N GLY A 97 -1.74 1.51 0.05
CA GLY A 97 -2.37 2.58 -0.74
C GLY A 97 -3.88 2.62 -0.50
N LEU A 98 -4.54 1.45 -0.44
CA LEU A 98 -5.95 1.37 -0.12
C LEU A 98 -6.26 1.97 1.25
N LEU A 99 -5.49 1.61 2.27
CA LEU A 99 -5.74 2.03 3.64
C LEU A 99 -5.42 3.51 3.87
N THR A 100 -4.42 4.04 3.19
CA THR A 100 -3.84 5.36 3.53
C THR A 100 -4.07 6.44 2.49
N HIS A 101 -4.77 6.16 1.39
CA HIS A 101 -5.02 7.16 0.33
C HIS A 101 -5.77 8.40 0.83
N GLN A 102 -6.67 8.27 1.81
CA GLN A 102 -7.44 9.42 2.31
C GLN A 102 -6.61 10.34 3.19
N ASP A 103 -5.72 9.77 3.99
CA ASP A 103 -4.90 10.52 4.94
C ASP A 103 -3.61 10.98 4.27
N ILE A 104 -2.75 10.04 3.89
CA ILE A 104 -1.45 10.32 3.27
C ILE A 104 -1.61 10.88 1.86
N GLY A 105 -2.61 10.44 1.09
CA GLY A 105 -2.83 10.93 -0.28
C GLY A 105 -3.22 12.40 -0.37
N ARG A 106 -3.77 12.98 0.71
CA ARG A 106 -4.13 14.40 0.81
C ARG A 106 -3.03 15.27 1.39
N GLU A 107 -1.94 14.68 1.86
CA GLU A 107 -0.82 15.45 2.38
C GLU A 107 -0.11 16.23 1.28
N LYS A 108 0.36 17.42 1.65
CA LYS A 108 1.17 18.26 0.79
C LYS A 108 2.60 17.76 0.77
N VAL A 109 3.14 17.60 -0.42
CA VAL A 109 4.53 17.26 -0.68
C VAL A 109 5.15 18.28 -1.63
N GLU A 110 6.47 18.43 -1.55
CA GLU A 110 7.20 19.28 -2.47
C GLU A 110 7.11 18.73 -3.90
N LEU A 111 6.60 19.54 -4.83
CA LEU A 111 6.35 19.13 -6.22
C LEU A 111 7.61 18.58 -6.90
N GLN A 112 8.76 19.21 -6.65
CA GLN A 112 10.05 18.81 -7.22
C GLN A 112 10.57 17.49 -6.65
N GLY A 113 10.33 17.25 -5.36
CA GLY A 113 10.55 15.93 -4.77
C GLY A 113 9.69 14.87 -5.45
N LEU A 114 8.43 15.21 -5.75
CA LEU A 114 7.49 14.29 -6.38
C LEU A 114 7.87 13.94 -7.82
N TYR A 115 8.37 14.89 -8.62
CA TYR A 115 8.92 14.58 -9.96
C TYR A 115 10.11 13.62 -9.88
N LYS A 116 11.04 13.85 -8.94
CA LYS A 116 12.21 12.99 -8.74
C LYS A 116 11.82 11.58 -8.29
N ASP A 117 10.86 11.48 -7.38
CA ASP A 117 10.32 10.20 -6.92
C ASP A 117 9.59 9.46 -8.04
N HIS A 118 8.82 10.17 -8.86
CA HIS A 118 8.14 9.59 -10.02
C HIS A 118 9.15 9.06 -11.04
N LEU A 119 10.19 9.83 -11.33
CA LEU A 119 11.29 9.41 -12.20
C LEU A 119 11.95 8.12 -11.69
N LYS A 120 12.26 8.07 -10.39
CA LYS A 120 12.85 6.89 -9.74
C LYS A 120 11.95 5.66 -9.84
N TRP A 121 10.65 5.83 -9.65
CA TRP A 121 9.68 4.74 -9.74
C TRP A 121 9.58 4.18 -11.17
N VAL A 122 9.52 5.06 -12.18
CA VAL A 122 9.52 4.68 -13.61
C VAL A 122 10.77 3.88 -13.96
N GLN A 123 11.96 4.38 -13.57
CA GLN A 123 13.23 3.70 -13.82
C GLN A 123 13.33 2.32 -13.15
N SER A 124 12.68 2.14 -12.00
CA SER A 124 12.71 0.90 -11.22
C SER A 124 11.72 -0.16 -11.74
N ASN A 125 10.69 0.25 -12.48
CA ASN A 125 9.68 -0.64 -13.05
C ASN A 125 9.96 -0.95 -14.52
N LYS A 126 10.87 -1.92 -14.76
CA LYS A 126 11.12 -2.51 -16.08
C LYS A 126 9.84 -3.18 -16.60
N GLY A 127 9.13 -2.51 -17.51
CA GLY A 127 7.85 -2.99 -18.03
C GLY A 127 6.97 -1.88 -18.61
N ILE A 128 7.27 -0.62 -18.33
CA ILE A 128 6.68 0.51 -19.04
C ILE A 128 7.15 0.37 -20.50
N LYS A 129 6.22 0.00 -21.40
CA LYS A 129 6.45 -0.12 -22.85
C LYS A 129 6.91 1.24 -23.41
N ASP A 130 7.21 1.34 -24.71
CA ASP A 130 7.73 2.52 -25.46
C ASP A 130 7.35 3.95 -24.94
N LYS A 131 6.18 4.13 -24.32
CA LYS A 131 5.79 5.33 -23.56
C LYS A 131 6.69 5.69 -22.36
N GLY A 132 7.44 4.74 -21.81
CA GLY A 132 8.36 4.99 -20.69
C GLY A 132 9.45 5.98 -21.04
N VAL A 133 9.90 6.03 -22.31
CA VAL A 133 10.86 7.03 -22.77
C VAL A 133 10.25 8.43 -22.73
N GLN A 134 9.00 8.59 -23.21
CA GLN A 134 8.29 9.88 -23.18
C GLN A 134 8.04 10.35 -21.75
N VAL A 135 7.63 9.44 -20.85
CA VAL A 135 7.44 9.74 -19.41
C VAL A 135 8.76 10.18 -18.78
N LEU A 136 9.86 9.49 -19.06
CA LEU A 136 11.19 9.86 -18.55
C LEU A 136 11.62 11.26 -19.05
N GLU A 137 11.47 11.53 -20.34
CA GLU A 137 11.82 12.83 -20.94
C GLU A 137 11.00 13.97 -20.34
N GLU A 138 9.68 13.80 -20.22
CA GLU A 138 8.79 14.81 -19.64
C GLU A 138 9.12 15.08 -18.16
N LEU A 139 9.40 14.03 -17.39
CA LEU A 139 9.80 14.18 -15.98
C LEU A 139 11.15 14.89 -15.85
N ILE A 140 12.14 14.53 -16.67
CA ILE A 140 13.46 15.18 -16.70
C ILE A 140 13.31 16.64 -17.09
N GLU A 141 12.48 16.97 -18.08
CA GLU A 141 12.22 18.36 -18.47
C GLU A 141 11.59 19.16 -17.31
N LYS A 142 10.61 18.59 -16.60
CA LYS A 142 9.97 19.25 -15.44
C LYS A 142 10.93 19.46 -14.25
N ILE A 143 11.86 18.52 -14.04
CA ILE A 143 12.93 18.66 -13.04
C ILE A 143 13.93 19.74 -13.45
N ASN A 144 14.33 19.77 -14.72
CA ASN A 144 15.31 20.74 -15.23
C ASN A 144 14.73 22.15 -15.41
N LYS A 145 13.41 22.26 -15.60
CA LYS A 145 12.67 23.53 -15.62
C LYS A 145 12.58 24.19 -14.27
N ASP A 146 12.96 23.50 -13.18
CA ASP A 146 13.12 24.10 -11.87
C ASP A 146 14.47 24.83 -11.82
N PRO A 147 14.48 26.16 -12.00
CA PRO A 147 15.69 26.87 -11.67
C PRO A 147 15.75 26.88 -10.13
N GLU A 148 16.93 26.78 -9.55
CA GLU A 148 17.19 27.05 -8.12
C GLU A 148 16.84 28.52 -7.69
N LYS A 149 15.89 29.18 -8.37
CA LYS A 149 15.52 30.59 -8.29
C LYS A 149 14.09 30.84 -7.81
N SER A 150 13.24 29.83 -7.69
CA SER A 150 11.95 30.00 -7.01
C SER A 150 12.16 29.90 -5.50
N GLN A 151 12.25 31.03 -4.79
CA GLN A 151 12.38 31.05 -3.33
C GLN A 151 11.20 30.38 -2.59
N VAL A 152 10.12 30.03 -3.30
CA VAL A 152 8.95 29.34 -2.76
C VAL A 152 8.94 27.91 -3.28
N LYS A 153 9.00 26.96 -2.34
CA LYS A 153 8.76 25.55 -2.64
C LYS A 153 7.28 25.38 -3.00
N GLU A 154 7.00 24.97 -4.23
CA GLU A 154 5.64 24.62 -4.63
C GLU A 154 5.25 23.30 -3.96
N GLU A 155 4.18 23.34 -3.17
CA GLU A 155 3.59 22.18 -2.52
C GLU A 155 2.33 21.73 -3.26
N ILE A 156 2.16 20.42 -3.37
CA ILE A 156 1.00 19.81 -4.02
C ILE A 156 0.57 18.55 -3.26
N THR A 157 -0.71 18.20 -3.32
CA THR A 157 -1.16 16.89 -2.81
C THR A 157 -0.83 15.78 -3.82
N LEU A 158 -0.71 14.53 -3.37
CA LEU A 158 -0.48 13.41 -4.29
C LEU A 158 -1.60 13.29 -5.33
N VAL A 159 -2.84 13.52 -4.92
CA VAL A 159 -3.98 13.63 -5.83
C VAL A 159 -3.83 14.81 -6.80
N GLY A 160 -3.48 15.99 -6.28
CA GLY A 160 -3.33 17.20 -7.07
C GLY A 160 -2.22 17.09 -8.12
N TYR A 161 -1.19 16.30 -7.85
CA TYR A 161 -0.13 15.99 -8.80
C TYR A 161 -0.65 15.32 -10.06
N PHE A 162 -1.50 14.31 -9.92
CA PHE A 162 -2.07 13.63 -11.08
C PHE A 162 -3.08 14.49 -11.82
N LEU A 163 -3.96 15.17 -11.08
CA LEU A 163 -5.00 16.00 -11.70
C LEU A 163 -4.43 17.21 -12.48
N ASN A 164 -3.29 17.75 -12.06
CA ASN A 164 -2.80 19.04 -12.58
C ASN A 164 -1.40 19.00 -13.22
N LYS A 165 -0.60 17.96 -12.96
CA LYS A 165 0.82 17.94 -13.32
C LYS A 165 1.22 16.72 -14.16
N VAL A 166 0.36 15.74 -14.35
CA VAL A 166 0.63 14.53 -15.13
C VAL A 166 -0.40 14.43 -16.26
N ASP A 167 0.07 14.14 -17.47
CA ASP A 167 -0.79 13.92 -18.63
C ASP A 167 -1.20 12.44 -18.70
N GLU A 168 -2.50 12.14 -18.61
CA GLU A 168 -3.06 10.79 -18.70
C GLU A 168 -2.76 10.09 -20.04
N THR A 169 -2.53 10.85 -21.11
CA THR A 169 -2.21 10.31 -22.44
C THR A 169 -0.80 9.73 -22.49
N VAL A 170 0.13 10.36 -21.75
CA VAL A 170 1.51 9.95 -21.58
C VAL A 170 1.62 8.88 -20.49
N PHE A 171 0.85 9.06 -19.40
CA PHE A 171 0.91 8.22 -18.22
C PHE A 171 -0.48 7.66 -17.85
N PRO A 172 -0.79 6.41 -18.25
CA PRO A 172 -2.13 5.83 -18.09
C PRO A 172 -2.61 5.76 -16.63
N ALA A 173 -3.93 5.79 -16.43
CA ALA A 173 -4.57 5.76 -15.12
C ALA A 173 -4.13 4.58 -14.21
N GLU A 174 -3.82 3.41 -14.80
CA GLU A 174 -3.30 2.27 -14.05
C GLU A 174 -1.90 2.56 -13.46
N GLU A 175 -1.00 3.13 -14.26
CA GLU A 175 0.35 3.50 -13.80
C GLU A 175 0.31 4.65 -12.78
N GLN A 176 -0.66 5.57 -12.91
CA GLN A 176 -0.96 6.59 -11.90
C GLN A 176 -1.32 5.98 -10.56
N THR A 177 -2.23 5.01 -10.58
CA THR A 177 -2.66 4.31 -9.38
C THR A 177 -1.48 3.56 -8.75
N GLU A 178 -0.66 2.87 -9.54
CA GLU A 178 0.52 2.18 -9.03
C GLU A 178 1.56 3.13 -8.41
N PHE A 179 1.84 4.27 -9.03
CA PHE A 179 2.74 5.28 -8.44
C PHE A 179 2.16 5.85 -7.15
N LEU A 180 0.86 6.17 -7.12
CA LEU A 180 0.19 6.67 -5.92
C LEU A 180 0.34 5.68 -4.76
N CYS A 181 0.00 4.42 -4.99
CA CYS A 181 0.15 3.34 -4.00
C CYS A 181 1.61 3.21 -3.55
N TRP A 182 2.57 3.23 -4.48
CA TRP A 182 3.98 3.16 -4.15
C TRP A 182 4.44 4.34 -3.28
N LYS A 183 4.11 5.58 -3.67
CA LYS A 183 4.57 6.78 -2.96
C LYS A 183 3.95 6.87 -1.57
N THR A 184 2.66 6.55 -1.46
CA THR A 184 1.95 6.49 -0.19
C THR A 184 2.59 5.44 0.73
N ALA A 185 2.93 4.26 0.20
CA ALA A 185 3.64 3.23 0.96
C ALA A 185 5.07 3.63 1.35
N GLN A 186 5.78 4.45 0.56
CA GLN A 186 7.08 4.99 0.97
C GLN A 186 6.93 5.96 2.14
N ILE A 187 5.92 6.83 2.12
CA ILE A 187 5.63 7.75 3.22
C ILE A 187 5.28 6.94 4.48
N TRP A 188 4.43 5.92 4.32
CA TRP A 188 4.08 5.01 5.42
C TRP A 188 5.33 4.33 6.02
N ARG A 189 6.21 3.74 5.21
CA ARG A 189 7.44 3.07 5.68
C ARG A 189 8.42 4.00 6.38
N SER A 190 8.36 5.31 6.12
CA SER A 190 9.20 6.29 6.83
C SER A 190 8.67 6.66 8.23
N ARG A 191 7.38 6.37 8.49
CA ARG A 191 6.68 6.72 9.74
C ARG A 191 6.49 5.52 10.65
N TYR A 192 6.18 4.38 10.06
CA TYR A 192 5.77 3.18 10.76
C TYR A 192 6.78 2.07 10.57
N LYS A 193 6.97 1.29 11.63
CA LYS A 193 7.78 0.08 11.60
C LYS A 193 7.08 -1.00 10.78
N ASP A 194 5.81 -1.23 11.11
CA ASP A 194 4.96 -2.25 10.52
C ASP A 194 3.48 -2.02 10.92
N THR A 195 2.59 -2.94 10.55
CA THR A 195 1.23 -3.05 11.09
C THR A 195 1.20 -3.83 12.40
N GLU A 196 0.06 -3.81 13.09
CA GLU A 196 -0.26 -4.87 14.05
C GLU A 196 -0.37 -6.24 13.36
N LYS A 197 -0.48 -7.31 14.15
CA LYS A 197 -0.63 -8.66 13.61
C LYS A 197 -2.05 -8.84 13.07
N LEU A 198 -2.13 -9.18 11.79
CA LEU A 198 -3.37 -9.44 11.07
C LEU A 198 -3.58 -10.95 10.93
N ASP A 199 -4.84 -11.38 10.83
CA ASP A 199 -5.19 -12.77 10.60
C ASP A 199 -4.60 -13.26 9.28
N ILE A 200 -4.02 -14.45 9.30
CA ILE A 200 -3.33 -15.02 8.13
C ILE A 200 -4.31 -15.28 6.98
N LEU A 201 -5.55 -15.70 7.27
CA LEU A 201 -6.53 -15.98 6.23
C LEU A 201 -7.01 -14.69 5.57
N ASP A 202 -7.25 -13.65 6.36
CA ASP A 202 -7.66 -12.34 5.82
C ASP A 202 -6.55 -11.72 4.96
N LEU A 203 -5.27 -11.83 5.39
CA LEU A 203 -4.12 -11.42 4.57
C LEU A 203 -4.00 -12.22 3.27
N LEU A 204 -4.27 -13.53 3.32
CA LEU A 204 -4.28 -14.36 2.14
C LEU A 204 -5.43 -14.02 1.20
N ASP A 205 -6.62 -13.76 1.71
CA ASP A 205 -7.77 -13.35 0.90
C ASP A 205 -7.46 -12.06 0.12
N GLU A 206 -6.89 -11.07 0.79
CA GLU A 206 -6.46 -9.81 0.16
C GLU A 206 -5.36 -10.04 -0.90
N TYR A 207 -4.35 -10.85 -0.58
CA TYR A 207 -3.29 -11.19 -1.52
C TYR A 207 -3.83 -11.94 -2.74
N MET A 208 -4.66 -12.96 -2.55
CA MET A 208 -5.20 -13.78 -3.64
C MET A 208 -6.17 -12.96 -4.51
N GLY A 209 -6.97 -12.09 -3.90
CA GLY A 209 -7.83 -11.14 -4.60
C GLY A 209 -7.06 -10.14 -5.45
N TRP A 210 -5.92 -9.67 -4.95
CA TRP A 210 -4.98 -8.83 -5.71
C TRP A 210 -4.28 -9.63 -6.82
N ALA A 211 -3.68 -10.78 -6.51
CA ALA A 211 -2.90 -11.60 -7.43
C ALA A 211 -3.72 -12.12 -8.61
N ARG A 212 -5.00 -12.44 -8.41
CA ARG A 212 -5.93 -12.87 -9.47
C ARG A 212 -6.12 -11.84 -10.57
N LYS A 213 -5.86 -10.56 -10.30
CA LYS A 213 -5.97 -9.47 -11.30
C LYS A 213 -4.67 -9.22 -12.06
N HIS A 214 -3.61 -9.95 -11.73
CA HIS A 214 -2.28 -9.75 -12.31
C HIS A 214 -1.92 -10.96 -13.17
N SER A 215 -1.76 -10.75 -14.48
CA SER A 215 -1.53 -11.82 -15.46
C SER A 215 -0.32 -12.73 -15.18
N ARG A 216 0.67 -12.23 -14.41
CA ARG A 216 1.83 -13.03 -14.01
C ARG A 216 1.58 -13.93 -12.80
N LEU A 217 0.51 -13.70 -12.05
CA LEU A 217 0.23 -14.36 -10.77
C LEU A 217 -1.11 -15.10 -10.78
N GLU A 218 -2.06 -14.70 -11.63
CA GLU A 218 -3.41 -15.27 -11.68
C GLU A 218 -3.43 -16.79 -11.90
N ASP A 219 -2.43 -17.31 -12.60
CA ASP A 219 -2.32 -18.73 -12.97
C ASP A 219 -1.51 -19.57 -11.99
N THR A 220 -1.00 -18.98 -10.91
CA THR A 220 -0.24 -19.70 -9.89
C THR A 220 -1.10 -20.74 -9.19
N VAL A 221 -0.46 -21.84 -8.74
CA VAL A 221 -1.16 -22.94 -8.06
C VAL A 221 -1.96 -22.44 -6.87
N TYR A 222 -1.40 -21.53 -6.07
CA TYR A 222 -2.08 -21.02 -4.88
C TYR A 222 -3.31 -20.19 -5.21
N VAL A 223 -3.27 -19.32 -6.22
CA VAL A 223 -4.44 -18.53 -6.63
C VAL A 223 -5.55 -19.44 -7.16
N LYS A 224 -5.21 -20.44 -7.98
CA LYS A 224 -6.18 -21.42 -8.51
C LYS A 224 -6.82 -22.26 -7.40
N GLU A 225 -6.00 -22.81 -6.52
CA GLU A 225 -6.46 -23.64 -5.40
C GLU A 225 -7.28 -22.83 -4.39
N TRP A 226 -6.93 -21.55 -4.17
CA TRP A 226 -7.72 -20.64 -3.33
C TRP A 226 -9.13 -20.45 -3.90
N VAL A 227 -9.24 -20.17 -5.20
CA VAL A 227 -10.53 -20.01 -5.90
C VAL A 227 -11.34 -21.31 -5.86
N ASN A 228 -10.72 -22.46 -6.16
CA ASN A 228 -11.39 -23.76 -6.16
C ASN A 228 -11.89 -24.18 -4.78
N GLY A 229 -11.12 -23.86 -3.73
CA GLY A 229 -11.44 -24.16 -2.34
C GLY A 229 -12.31 -23.12 -1.64
N ASN A 230 -12.69 -22.02 -2.31
CA ASN A 230 -13.29 -20.83 -1.70
C ASN A 230 -12.50 -20.33 -0.48
N GLY A 231 -11.17 -20.33 -0.56
CA GLY A 231 -10.28 -19.89 0.53
C GLY A 231 -10.30 -20.76 1.79
N ASP A 232 -11.02 -21.88 1.82
CA ASP A 232 -11.17 -22.71 3.01
C ASP A 232 -10.03 -23.75 3.12
N PRO A 233 -9.10 -23.60 4.08
CA PRO A 233 -7.98 -24.53 4.22
C PRO A 233 -8.44 -25.95 4.57
N LYS A 234 -9.63 -26.13 5.18
CA LYS A 234 -10.15 -27.45 5.54
C LYS A 234 -10.60 -28.26 4.33
N LYS A 235 -10.81 -27.59 3.19
CA LYS A 235 -11.29 -28.22 1.94
C LYS A 235 -10.18 -28.40 0.91
N ASN A 236 -8.99 -27.85 1.17
CA ASN A 236 -7.90 -27.84 0.21
C ASN A 236 -6.54 -28.04 0.89
N GLU A 237 -5.90 -29.18 0.66
CA GLU A 237 -4.62 -29.53 1.27
C GLU A 237 -3.49 -28.56 0.89
N THR A 238 -3.50 -28.03 -0.34
CA THR A 238 -2.52 -27.02 -0.78
C THR A 238 -2.64 -25.75 0.05
N ILE A 239 -3.88 -25.30 0.30
CA ILE A 239 -4.15 -24.11 1.12
C ILE A 239 -3.84 -24.37 2.60
N MET A 240 -4.16 -25.56 3.12
CA MET A 240 -3.78 -25.97 4.47
C MET A 240 -2.27 -25.88 4.68
N ARG A 241 -1.49 -26.45 3.75
CA ARG A 241 -0.01 -26.42 3.81
C ARG A 241 0.55 -25.01 3.67
N LEU A 242 -0.06 -24.16 2.84
CA LEU A 242 0.31 -22.75 2.72
C LEU A 242 0.14 -22.04 4.08
N VAL A 243 -1.02 -22.18 4.69
CA VAL A 243 -1.34 -21.56 5.99
C VAL A 243 -0.39 -22.08 7.08
N GLU A 244 -0.13 -23.39 7.13
CA GLU A 244 0.85 -23.97 8.05
C GLU A 244 2.27 -23.45 7.82
N GLY A 245 2.67 -23.27 6.57
CA GLY A 245 3.97 -22.70 6.20
C GLY A 245 4.12 -21.26 6.69
N LEU A 246 3.07 -20.45 6.57
CA LEU A 246 3.08 -19.05 7.03
C LEU A 246 3.16 -18.90 8.56
N LYS A 247 2.60 -19.87 9.30
CA LYS A 247 2.69 -19.89 10.77
C LYS A 247 4.12 -20.12 11.26
N ARG A 248 4.96 -20.79 10.47
CA ARG A 248 6.35 -21.07 10.85
C ARG A 248 7.20 -19.79 10.76
N PRO A 249 7.98 -19.45 11.81
CA PRO A 249 8.93 -18.35 11.73
C PRO A 249 10.02 -18.65 10.69
N SER A 250 10.72 -17.61 10.21
CA SER A 250 11.86 -17.81 9.33
C SER A 250 13.00 -18.45 10.13
N GLU A 251 13.53 -19.59 9.65
CA GLU A 251 14.63 -20.31 10.32
C GLU A 251 15.92 -19.46 10.44
N THR A 252 15.96 -18.29 9.80
CA THR A 252 17.04 -17.30 9.91
C THR A 252 16.94 -16.39 11.15
N ALA A 253 15.85 -16.43 11.93
CA ALA A 253 15.70 -15.60 13.12
C ALA A 253 16.37 -16.17 14.39
N ASP A 254 16.60 -17.49 14.44
CA ASP A 254 17.14 -18.19 15.62
C ASP A 254 18.64 -18.52 15.51
N ALA A 255 19.32 -18.04 14.47
CA ALA A 255 20.77 -18.12 14.35
C ALA A 255 21.43 -16.83 14.88
N LYS A 256 21.37 -16.62 16.20
CA LYS A 256 22.26 -15.69 16.91
C LYS A 256 22.70 -16.26 18.25
#